data_AF-A0A7C1MD67-F1
#
_entry.id   AF-A0A7C1MD67-F1
#
_cell.length_a   1.000
_cell.length_b   1.000
_cell.length_c   1.000
_cell.angle_alpha   90.00
_cell.angle_beta   90.00
_cell.angle_gamma   90.00
#
_symmetry.space_group_name_H-M   'P 1'
#
loop_
_entity.id
_entity.type
_entity.pdbx_description
1 polymer ?
#
loop_
_entity_poly.entity_id
_entity_poly.type
_entity_poly.pdbx_seq_one_letter_code
_entity_poly.pdbx_strand_id
1 'polypeptide(L)'
;MIDAALLSVPIVAAVAGWVTNWLAIQMSFYPVHFVGSGMFRWQGALPRKAETIAHLFIDKTLRQFGNLNAAYQQLEPYRIVEQIVSQVTPRLDEYIDEAMYKAQPVLWDNLPPILRKRIYQRAKAQLPSLIEALVDDFGDNLDELVDLKALLSHELTQHPDLMNRLFKQAGPLELKAVVNSGALIGGALGCVLASAWWFYPTSWLLPAGGLFIGFITNWFAISWLFAPLKSRRFLFWSIQGLFLRRQPEISDVWAKLVS
;
A
#
# COMPACT_ATOMS: atom_id res chain seq x y z
N MET A 1 -53.21 14.47 0.68
CA MET A 1 -52.16 14.65 -0.34
C MET A 1 -50.85 14.32 0.36
N ILE A 2 -50.11 13.31 -0.10
CA ILE A 2 -48.75 13.07 0.42
C ILE A 2 -47.93 14.22 -0.14
N ASP A 3 -47.63 15.20 0.71
CA ASP A 3 -46.89 16.39 0.28
C ASP A 3 -45.53 15.95 -0.28
N ALA A 4 -45.17 16.49 -1.45
CA ALA A 4 -43.89 16.23 -2.11
C ALA A 4 -42.68 16.44 -1.17
N ALA A 5 -42.86 17.25 -0.11
CA ALA A 5 -41.92 17.44 0.98
C ALA A 5 -41.55 16.12 1.68
N LEU A 6 -42.50 15.22 1.99
CA LEU A 6 -42.23 13.97 2.71
C LEU A 6 -41.43 12.95 1.89
N LEU A 7 -41.63 12.92 0.57
CA LEU A 7 -40.83 12.07 -0.34
C LEU A 7 -39.43 12.63 -0.58
N SER A 8 -39.24 13.95 -0.47
CA SER A 8 -37.93 14.60 -0.66
C SER A 8 -36.98 14.36 0.51
N VAL A 9 -37.48 14.26 1.75
CA VAL A 9 -36.67 14.06 2.97
C VAL A 9 -35.77 12.82 2.92
N PRO A 10 -36.26 11.60 2.64
CA PRO A 10 -35.40 10.41 2.59
C PRO A 10 -34.41 10.44 1.44
N ILE A 11 -34.76 11.06 0.30
CA ILE A 11 -33.84 11.22 -0.83
C ILE A 11 -32.70 12.16 -0.46
N VAL A 12 -33.02 13.32 0.15
CA VAL A 12 -32.03 14.29 0.62
C VAL A 12 -31.14 13.67 1.70
N ALA A 13 -31.72 12.90 2.63
CA ALA A 13 -30.96 12.19 3.66
C ALA A 13 -30.04 11.10 3.08
N ALA A 14 -30.48 10.37 2.04
CA ALA A 14 -29.65 9.40 1.34
C ALA A 14 -28.46 10.06 0.63
N VAL A 15 -28.70 11.17 -0.09
CA VAL A 15 -27.64 11.94 -0.75
C VAL A 15 -26.67 12.53 0.28
N ALA A 16 -27.19 13.09 1.38
CA ALA A 16 -26.36 13.62 2.46
C ALA A 16 -25.49 12.53 3.09
N GLY A 17 -26.04 11.32 3.34
CA GLY A 17 -25.29 10.17 3.84
C GLY A 17 -24.19 9.71 2.87
N TRP A 18 -24.50 9.68 1.58
CA TRP A 18 -23.52 9.35 0.53
C TRP A 18 -22.36 10.35 0.47
N VAL A 19 -22.67 11.66 0.42
CA VAL A 19 -21.66 12.72 0.37
C VAL A 19 -20.82 12.73 1.65
N THR A 20 -21.44 12.58 2.81
CA THR A 20 -20.72 12.59 4.11
C THR A 20 -19.74 11.44 4.21
N ASN A 21 -20.15 10.22 3.83
CA ASN A 21 -19.24 9.08 3.84
C ASN A 21 -18.12 9.22 2.80
N TRP A 22 -18.43 9.72 1.61
CA TRP A 22 -17.41 10.00 0.59
C TRP A 22 -16.39 11.02 1.09
N LEU A 23 -16.85 12.09 1.73
CA LEU A 23 -16.02 13.11 2.34
C LEU A 23 -15.14 12.54 3.46
N ALA A 24 -15.71 11.70 4.34
CA ALA A 24 -14.99 11.04 5.43
C ALA A 24 -13.84 10.15 4.91
N ILE A 25 -14.08 9.43 3.81
CA ILE A 25 -13.03 8.64 3.15
C ILE A 25 -11.95 9.56 2.58
N GLN A 26 -12.33 10.61 1.86
CA GLN A 26 -11.36 11.57 1.32
C GLN A 26 -10.51 12.21 2.43
N MET A 27 -11.13 12.61 3.53
CA MET A 27 -10.47 13.14 4.72
C MET A 27 -9.57 12.13 5.42
N SER A 28 -9.81 10.84 5.26
CA SER A 28 -8.92 9.81 5.82
C SER A 28 -7.60 9.74 5.05
N PHE A 29 -7.63 10.01 3.74
CA PHE A 29 -6.46 9.93 2.86
C PHE A 29 -5.76 11.27 2.61
N TYR A 30 -6.46 12.39 2.74
CA TYR A 30 -5.93 13.72 2.45
C TYR A 30 -6.13 14.68 3.62
N PRO A 31 -5.20 15.64 3.81
CA PRO A 31 -3.94 15.83 3.08
C PRO A 31 -2.85 14.85 3.53
N VAL A 32 -1.94 14.53 2.61
CA VAL A 32 -0.83 13.58 2.85
C VAL A 32 0.20 14.20 3.79
N HIS A 33 0.62 15.42 3.46
CA HIS A 33 1.45 16.25 4.32
C HIS A 33 0.56 17.05 5.27
N PHE A 34 1.13 17.46 6.40
CA PHE A 34 0.45 18.33 7.34
C PHE A 34 0.06 19.64 6.64
N VAL A 35 -1.18 20.09 6.84
CA VAL A 35 -1.63 21.41 6.37
C VAL A 35 -2.17 22.17 7.56
N GLY A 36 -1.71 23.42 7.71
CA GLY A 36 -2.08 24.33 8.80
C GLY A 36 -0.90 24.76 9.68
N SER A 37 -1.08 25.85 10.40
CA SER A 37 -0.12 26.39 11.38
C SER A 37 -0.76 26.52 12.76
N GLY A 38 0.00 26.27 13.83
CA GLY A 38 -0.47 26.39 15.21
C GLY A 38 -1.42 25.26 15.67
N MET A 39 -2.55 25.61 16.28
CA MET A 39 -3.49 24.66 16.89
C MET A 39 -4.41 23.96 15.87
N PHE A 40 -4.54 24.51 14.66
CA PHE A 40 -5.34 23.95 13.56
C PHE A 40 -4.48 23.11 12.62
N ARG A 41 -3.92 22.01 13.15
CA ARG A 41 -3.18 21.03 12.33
C ARG A 41 -4.14 19.98 11.81
N TRP A 42 -4.31 19.92 10.48
CA TRP A 42 -5.11 18.91 9.83
C TRP A 42 -4.22 18.01 8.97
N GLN A 43 -4.35 16.71 9.17
CA GLN A 43 -3.72 15.66 8.37
C GLN A 43 -4.69 14.50 8.26
N GLY A 44 -4.69 13.81 7.12
CA GLY A 44 -5.50 12.62 6.95
C GLY A 44 -5.22 11.58 8.04
N ALA A 45 -6.26 10.86 8.46
CA ALA A 45 -6.16 9.86 9.52
C ALA A 45 -5.15 8.73 9.21
N LEU A 46 -5.04 8.36 7.93
CA LEU A 46 -4.16 7.28 7.47
C LEU A 46 -2.68 7.73 7.38
N PRO A 47 -2.32 8.84 6.70
CA PRO A 47 -0.96 9.39 6.74
C PRO A 47 -0.43 9.62 8.16
N ARG A 48 -1.29 10.12 9.07
CA ARG A 48 -0.92 10.39 10.47
C ARG A 48 -0.53 9.13 11.25
N LYS A 49 -1.02 7.96 10.86
CA LYS A 49 -0.72 6.66 11.48
C LYS A 49 0.13 5.74 10.58
N ALA A 50 0.69 6.28 9.50
CA ALA A 50 1.39 5.49 8.49
C ALA A 50 2.57 4.72 9.09
N GLU A 51 3.37 5.35 9.96
CA GLU A 51 4.51 4.72 10.64
C GLU A 51 4.10 3.49 11.47
N THR A 52 3.07 3.61 12.31
CA THR A 52 2.57 2.48 13.11
C THR A 52 2.04 1.34 12.25
N ILE A 53 1.33 1.68 11.17
CA ILE A 53 0.79 0.69 10.23
C ILE A 53 1.94 0.00 9.48
N ALA A 54 2.94 0.76 9.03
CA ALA A 54 4.15 0.27 8.38
C ALA A 54 4.90 -0.72 9.27
N HIS A 55 5.17 -0.38 10.53
CA HIS A 55 5.81 -1.29 11.47
C HIS A 55 5.02 -2.59 11.65
N LEU A 56 3.69 -2.51 11.78
CA LEU A 56 2.84 -3.70 11.91
C LEU A 56 2.89 -4.58 10.65
N PHE A 57 2.92 -3.96 9.46
CA PHE A 57 3.09 -4.66 8.20
C PHE A 57 4.46 -5.33 8.12
N ILE A 58 5.54 -4.60 8.40
CA ILE A 58 6.91 -5.15 8.41
C ILE A 58 7.02 -6.31 9.39
N ASP A 59 6.51 -6.18 10.61
CA ASP A 59 6.55 -7.26 11.60
C ASP A 59 5.76 -8.50 11.14
N LYS A 60 4.62 -8.32 10.46
CA LYS A 60 3.85 -9.44 9.90
C LYS A 60 4.55 -10.08 8.71
N THR A 61 5.07 -9.27 7.79
CA THR A 61 5.85 -9.69 6.62
C THR A 61 7.08 -10.45 7.10
N LEU A 62 7.89 -9.88 7.98
CA LEU A 62 9.08 -10.53 8.52
C LEU A 62 8.76 -11.83 9.28
N ARG A 63 7.64 -11.92 10.00
CA ARG A 63 7.19 -13.19 10.61
C ARG A 63 6.77 -14.24 9.57
N GLN A 64 6.15 -13.81 8.47
CA GLN A 64 5.72 -14.70 7.38
C GLN A 64 6.90 -15.15 6.51
N PHE A 65 7.86 -14.25 6.29
CA PHE A 65 9.11 -14.44 5.57
C PHE A 65 10.29 -14.59 6.55
N GLY A 66 10.13 -15.34 7.66
CA GLY A 66 11.09 -15.41 8.78
C GLY A 66 12.55 -15.77 8.48
N ASN A 67 12.90 -15.95 7.21
CA ASN A 67 14.26 -15.96 6.68
C ASN A 67 14.37 -14.86 5.61
N LEU A 68 15.30 -13.91 5.76
CA LEU A 68 15.59 -12.96 4.68
C LEU A 68 16.02 -13.69 3.40
N ASN A 69 16.60 -14.88 3.55
CA ASN A 69 16.85 -15.85 2.48
C ASN A 69 15.62 -16.20 1.64
N ALA A 70 14.41 -16.28 2.23
CA ALA A 70 13.20 -16.58 1.47
C ALA A 70 12.77 -15.39 0.59
N ALA A 71 12.99 -14.15 1.06
CA ALA A 71 12.77 -12.95 0.26
C ALA A 71 13.81 -12.84 -0.86
N TYR A 72 15.08 -13.15 -0.57
CA TYR A 72 16.15 -13.22 -1.57
C TYR A 72 15.86 -14.24 -2.68
N GLN A 73 15.37 -15.43 -2.34
CA GLN A 73 15.00 -16.45 -3.32
C GLN A 73 13.84 -16.01 -4.24
N GLN A 74 12.92 -15.16 -3.76
CA GLN A 74 11.85 -14.60 -4.60
C GLN A 74 12.35 -13.58 -5.62
N LEU A 75 13.49 -12.94 -5.39
CA LEU A 75 14.09 -12.01 -6.33
C LEU A 75 14.79 -12.72 -7.50
N GLU A 76 14.69 -14.04 -7.58
CA GLU A 76 15.31 -14.89 -8.61
C GLU A 76 16.82 -14.56 -8.79
N PRO A 77 17.70 -14.96 -7.84
CA PRO A 77 19.12 -14.60 -7.84
C PRO A 77 19.83 -14.79 -9.18
N TYR A 78 19.48 -15.86 -9.90
CA TYR A 78 20.01 -16.16 -11.21
C TYR A 78 19.72 -15.07 -12.25
N ARG A 79 18.53 -14.44 -12.21
CA ARG A 79 18.20 -13.31 -13.10
C ARG A 79 19.00 -12.06 -12.75
N ILE A 80 19.31 -11.85 -11.46
CA ILE A 80 20.19 -10.76 -11.04
C ILE A 80 21.58 -10.94 -11.65
N VAL A 81 22.13 -12.16 -11.59
CA VAL A 81 23.42 -12.50 -12.22
C VAL A 81 23.37 -12.22 -13.74
N GLU A 82 22.35 -12.72 -14.44
CA GLU A 82 22.20 -12.52 -15.89
C GLU A 82 22.11 -11.03 -16.26
N GLN A 83 21.36 -10.25 -15.48
CA GLN A 83 21.21 -8.81 -15.71
C GLN A 83 22.50 -8.03 -15.43
N ILE A 84 23.24 -8.35 -14.38
CA ILE A 84 24.53 -7.71 -14.10
C ILE A 84 25.56 -8.11 -15.17
N VAL A 85 25.65 -9.40 -15.52
CA VAL A 85 26.57 -9.89 -16.56
C VAL A 85 26.28 -9.22 -17.89
N SER A 86 25.02 -9.10 -18.31
CA SER A 86 24.65 -8.47 -19.59
C SER A 86 24.98 -6.97 -19.65
N GLN A 87 24.98 -6.27 -18.51
CA GLN A 87 25.36 -4.85 -18.43
C GLN A 87 26.87 -4.64 -18.31
N VAL A 88 27.59 -5.54 -17.62
CA VAL A 88 29.03 -5.40 -17.35
C VAL A 88 29.87 -5.95 -18.50
N THR A 89 29.47 -7.07 -19.13
CA THR A 89 30.23 -7.72 -20.21
C THR A 89 30.60 -6.80 -21.37
N PRO A 90 29.69 -5.92 -21.88
CA PRO A 90 30.02 -5.01 -22.98
C PRO A 90 31.12 -3.99 -22.64
N ARG A 91 31.25 -3.61 -21.37
CA ARG A 91 32.23 -2.64 -20.87
C ARG A 91 33.43 -3.28 -20.18
N LEU A 92 33.45 -4.61 -20.09
CA LEU A 92 34.47 -5.33 -19.34
C LEU A 92 35.88 -5.09 -19.89
N ASP A 93 36.03 -4.96 -21.21
CA ASP A 93 37.33 -4.69 -21.82
C ASP A 93 37.89 -3.32 -21.36
N GLU A 94 37.03 -2.30 -21.26
CA GLU A 94 37.40 -0.96 -20.75
C GLU A 94 37.80 -1.02 -19.27
N TYR A 95 37.05 -1.76 -18.44
CA TYR A 95 37.38 -1.94 -17.03
C TYR A 95 38.69 -2.71 -16.82
N ILE A 96 38.97 -3.69 -17.66
CA ILE A 96 40.24 -4.43 -17.63
C ILE A 96 41.39 -3.49 -18.01
N ASP A 97 41.23 -2.69 -19.06
CA ASP A 97 42.24 -1.71 -19.46
C ASP A 97 42.50 -0.72 -18.32
N GLU A 98 41.46 -0.15 -17.72
CA GLU A 98 41.59 0.78 -16.61
C GLU A 98 42.30 0.14 -15.40
N ALA A 99 41.93 -1.09 -15.04
CA ALA A 99 42.56 -1.82 -13.93
C ALA A 99 44.03 -2.14 -14.22
N MET A 100 44.36 -2.57 -15.43
CA MET A 100 45.73 -2.91 -15.84
C MET A 100 46.61 -1.65 -15.94
N TYR A 101 46.07 -0.54 -16.44
CA TYR A 101 46.77 0.74 -16.45
C TYR A 101 47.01 1.28 -15.04
N LYS A 102 46.07 1.09 -14.10
CA LYS A 102 46.28 1.45 -12.69
C LYS A 102 47.34 0.58 -12.02
N ALA A 103 47.37 -0.72 -12.34
CA ALA A 103 48.30 -1.66 -11.72
C ALA A 103 49.72 -1.56 -12.30
N GLN A 104 49.87 -1.62 -13.63
CA GLN A 104 51.17 -1.55 -14.30
C GLN A 104 51.06 -1.06 -15.76
N PRO A 105 51.14 0.27 -16.01
CA PRO A 105 50.97 0.86 -17.33
C PRO A 105 51.98 0.36 -18.36
N VAL A 106 53.27 0.37 -18.00
CA VAL A 106 54.38 0.05 -18.90
C VAL A 106 54.30 -1.38 -19.41
N LEU A 107 53.83 -2.32 -18.57
CA LEU A 107 53.66 -3.71 -18.97
C LEU A 107 52.46 -3.88 -19.91
N TRP A 108 51.38 -3.16 -19.65
CA TRP A 108 50.16 -3.25 -20.45
C TRP A 108 50.38 -2.73 -21.87
N ASP A 109 51.08 -1.61 -22.02
CA ASP A 109 51.39 -1.00 -23.33
C ASP A 109 52.29 -1.89 -24.19
N ASN A 110 53.27 -2.56 -23.58
CA ASN A 110 54.23 -3.42 -24.28
C ASN A 110 53.73 -4.86 -24.50
N LEU A 111 52.51 -5.19 -24.05
CA LEU A 111 52.00 -6.54 -24.13
C LEU A 111 51.63 -6.92 -25.58
N PRO A 112 52.14 -8.06 -26.11
CA PRO A 112 51.70 -8.56 -27.40
C PRO A 112 50.18 -8.71 -27.49
N PRO A 113 49.55 -8.38 -28.64
CA PRO A 113 48.10 -8.38 -28.78
C PRO A 113 47.45 -9.75 -28.53
N ILE A 114 48.20 -10.83 -28.73
CA ILE A 114 47.76 -12.21 -28.45
C ILE A 114 47.55 -12.42 -26.95
N LEU A 115 48.47 -11.92 -26.12
CA LEU A 115 48.36 -12.04 -24.67
C LEU A 115 47.24 -11.15 -24.14
N ARG A 116 47.09 -9.94 -24.68
CA ARG A 116 46.02 -9.01 -24.30
C ARG A 116 44.64 -9.61 -24.59
N LYS A 117 44.45 -10.17 -25.79
CA LYS A 117 43.22 -10.90 -26.15
C LYS A 117 42.94 -12.09 -25.23
N ARG A 118 43.98 -12.83 -24.82
CA ARG A 118 43.84 -13.97 -23.90
C ARG A 118 43.39 -13.52 -22.51
N ILE A 119 43.84 -12.36 -22.03
CA ILE A 119 43.42 -11.78 -20.75
C ILE A 119 41.95 -11.36 -20.82
N TYR A 120 41.54 -10.62 -21.86
CA TYR A 120 40.13 -10.27 -22.05
C TYR A 120 39.22 -11.50 -22.12
N GLN A 121 39.60 -12.51 -22.91
CA GLN A 121 38.82 -13.75 -23.02
C GLN A 121 38.72 -14.49 -21.69
N ARG A 122 39.82 -14.56 -20.91
CA ARG A 122 39.81 -15.19 -19.59
C ARG A 122 38.93 -14.44 -18.61
N ALA A 123 38.99 -13.11 -18.59
CA ALA A 123 38.14 -12.30 -17.72
C ALA A 123 36.65 -12.42 -18.10
N LYS A 124 36.32 -12.35 -19.39
CA LYS A 124 34.94 -12.58 -19.89
C LYS A 124 34.41 -13.96 -19.51
N ALA A 125 35.25 -14.99 -19.58
CA ALA A 125 34.86 -16.35 -19.21
C ALA A 125 34.64 -16.53 -17.69
N GLN A 126 35.34 -15.76 -16.85
CA GLN A 126 35.24 -15.86 -15.38
C GLN A 126 34.17 -14.94 -14.78
N LEU A 127 33.80 -13.87 -15.49
CA LEU A 127 32.86 -12.87 -15.00
C LEU A 127 31.53 -13.48 -14.50
N PRO A 128 30.86 -14.42 -15.21
CA PRO A 128 29.61 -14.99 -14.74
C PRO A 128 29.78 -15.71 -13.40
N SER A 129 30.79 -16.57 -13.27
CA SER A 129 31.06 -17.31 -12.02
C SER A 129 31.47 -16.42 -10.85
N LEU A 130 32.14 -15.29 -11.11
CA LEU A 130 32.51 -14.32 -10.08
C LEU A 130 31.26 -13.57 -9.57
N ILE A 131 30.37 -13.16 -10.48
CA ILE A 131 29.12 -12.50 -10.10
C ILE A 131 28.20 -13.49 -9.38
N GLU A 132 28.09 -14.74 -9.86
CA GLU A 132 27.33 -15.80 -9.21
C GLU A 132 27.82 -16.02 -7.77
N ALA A 133 29.13 -16.18 -7.57
CA ALA A 133 29.71 -16.33 -6.22
C ALA A 133 29.45 -15.12 -5.32
N LEU A 134 29.51 -13.90 -5.85
CA LEU A 134 29.20 -12.69 -5.07
C LEU A 134 27.72 -12.58 -4.71
N VAL A 135 26.83 -12.98 -5.62
CA VAL A 135 25.39 -12.97 -5.40
C VAL A 135 25.00 -14.05 -4.38
N ASP A 136 25.57 -15.26 -4.49
CA ASP A 136 25.37 -16.33 -3.51
C ASP A 136 25.91 -15.96 -2.12
N ASP A 137 27.12 -15.42 -2.03
CA ASP A 137 27.70 -14.95 -0.76
C ASP A 137 26.89 -13.81 -0.14
N PHE A 138 26.28 -12.94 -0.95
CA PHE A 138 25.35 -11.93 -0.47
C PHE A 138 24.06 -12.54 0.09
N GLY A 139 23.53 -13.60 -0.54
CA GLY A 139 22.38 -14.34 -0.04
C GLY A 139 22.65 -15.03 1.30
N ASP A 140 23.77 -15.75 1.40
CA ASP A 140 24.16 -16.49 2.60
C ASP A 140 24.39 -15.57 3.81
N ASN A 141 24.90 -14.36 3.58
CA ASN A 141 25.18 -13.37 4.65
C ASN A 141 24.12 -12.27 4.78
N LEU A 142 22.97 -12.39 4.09
CA LEU A 142 21.99 -11.30 4.00
C LEU A 142 21.41 -10.89 5.35
N ASP A 143 21.24 -11.85 6.26
CA ASP A 143 20.75 -11.62 7.63
C ASP A 143 21.71 -10.75 8.47
N GLU A 144 23.02 -10.80 8.19
CA GLU A 144 24.04 -10.02 8.90
C GLU A 144 24.32 -8.67 8.21
N LEU A 145 24.24 -8.63 6.88
CA LEU A 145 24.54 -7.45 6.08
C LEU A 145 23.38 -6.43 6.01
N VAL A 146 22.12 -6.89 6.13
CA VAL A 146 20.95 -6.06 5.82
C VAL A 146 19.85 -6.22 6.87
N ASP A 147 19.66 -5.19 7.71
CA ASP A 147 18.46 -5.06 8.53
C ASP A 147 17.29 -4.55 7.67
N LEU A 148 16.64 -5.48 6.96
CA LEU A 148 15.49 -5.17 6.13
C LEU A 148 14.37 -4.50 6.93
N LYS A 149 14.22 -4.83 8.22
CA LYS A 149 13.21 -4.20 9.08
C LYS A 149 13.54 -2.72 9.28
N ALA A 150 14.79 -2.38 9.53
CA ALA A 150 15.24 -0.99 9.63
C ALA A 150 15.11 -0.24 8.30
N LEU A 151 15.51 -0.87 7.17
CA LEU A 151 15.40 -0.28 5.83
C LEU A 151 13.96 -0.01 5.42
N LEU A 152 13.07 -1.01 5.52
CA LEU A 152 11.66 -0.84 5.20
C LEU A 152 10.98 0.15 6.14
N SER A 153 11.36 0.16 7.43
CA SER A 153 10.86 1.13 8.40
C SER A 153 11.26 2.55 8.02
N HIS A 154 12.52 2.75 7.62
CA HIS A 154 13.04 4.04 7.23
C HIS A 154 12.34 4.56 5.96
N GLU A 155 12.26 3.72 4.93
CA GLU A 155 11.65 4.07 3.64
C GLU A 155 10.16 4.42 3.78
N LEU A 156 9.40 3.62 4.54
CA LEU A 156 7.98 3.87 4.79
C LEU A 156 7.73 5.12 5.66
N THR A 157 8.70 5.52 6.49
CA THR A 157 8.65 6.75 7.27
C THR A 157 8.94 7.97 6.39
N GLN A 158 9.89 7.86 5.46
CA GLN A 158 10.20 8.94 4.51
C GLN A 158 9.09 9.16 3.48
N HIS A 159 8.38 8.09 3.09
CA HIS A 159 7.39 8.13 2.02
C HIS A 159 5.98 7.66 2.48
N PRO A 160 5.28 8.45 3.33
CA PRO A 160 3.91 8.13 3.75
C PRO A 160 2.90 8.16 2.59
N ASP A 161 3.27 8.75 1.45
CA ASP A 161 2.52 8.72 0.20
C ASP A 161 2.45 7.32 -0.42
N LEU A 162 3.49 6.48 -0.27
CA LEU A 162 3.47 5.09 -0.71
C LEU A 162 2.34 4.34 -0.03
N MET A 163 2.20 4.52 1.29
CA MET A 163 1.12 3.87 2.04
C MET A 163 -0.26 4.30 1.53
N ASN A 164 -0.43 5.60 1.25
CA ASN A 164 -1.68 6.12 0.71
C ASN A 164 -1.99 5.55 -0.69
N ARG A 165 -0.98 5.41 -1.56
CA ARG A 165 -1.13 4.77 -2.89
C ARG A 165 -1.52 3.30 -2.75
N LEU A 166 -0.83 2.56 -1.89
CA LEU A 166 -1.04 1.13 -1.68
C LEU A 166 -2.47 0.86 -1.17
N PHE A 167 -2.96 1.64 -0.21
CA PHE A 167 -4.34 1.52 0.26
C PHE A 167 -5.39 1.90 -0.79
N LYS A 168 -5.13 2.95 -1.60
CA LYS A 168 -6.05 3.36 -2.67
C LYS A 168 -6.14 2.36 -3.81
N GLN A 169 -5.03 1.69 -4.12
CA GLN A 169 -4.98 0.64 -5.14
C GLN A 169 -5.59 -0.67 -4.64
N ALA A 170 -5.38 -1.03 -3.37
CA ALA A 170 -5.93 -2.24 -2.79
C ALA A 170 -7.45 -2.14 -2.45
N GLY A 171 -7.95 -0.94 -2.12
CA GLY A 171 -9.29 -0.76 -1.56
C GLY A 171 -10.39 -0.11 -2.42
N PRO A 172 -10.29 0.11 -3.75
CA PRO A 172 -11.23 0.99 -4.46
C PRO A 172 -12.68 0.47 -4.46
N LEU A 173 -12.88 -0.85 -4.44
CA LEU A 173 -14.22 -1.45 -4.34
C LEU A 173 -14.80 -1.35 -2.93
N GLU A 174 -13.96 -1.57 -1.91
CA GLU A 174 -14.35 -1.48 -0.50
C GLU A 174 -14.73 -0.04 -0.12
N LEU A 175 -13.92 0.93 -0.55
CA LEU A 175 -14.20 2.35 -0.35
C LEU A 175 -15.53 2.76 -1.02
N LYS A 176 -15.83 2.24 -2.22
CA LYS A 176 -17.12 2.48 -2.89
C LYS A 176 -18.29 1.83 -2.15
N ALA A 177 -18.10 0.63 -1.60
CA ALA A 177 -19.15 -0.05 -0.85
C ALA A 177 -19.55 0.73 0.42
N VAL A 178 -18.60 1.38 1.09
CA VAL A 178 -18.85 2.25 2.26
C VAL A 178 -19.69 3.47 1.89
N VAL A 179 -19.32 4.11 0.78
CA VAL A 179 -20.02 5.29 0.27
C VAL A 179 -21.45 4.91 -0.13
N ASN A 180 -21.63 3.79 -0.83
CA ASN A 180 -22.95 3.30 -1.26
C ASN A 180 -23.82 2.85 -0.08
N SER A 181 -23.23 2.20 0.93
CA SER A 181 -23.94 1.82 2.16
C SER A 181 -24.40 3.06 2.95
N GLY A 182 -23.63 4.15 2.89
CA GLY A 182 -24.02 5.45 3.47
C GLY A 182 -25.30 6.00 2.86
N ALA A 183 -25.50 5.83 1.55
CA ALA A 183 -26.74 6.23 0.89
C ALA A 183 -27.94 5.40 1.36
N LEU A 184 -27.78 4.08 1.47
CA LEU A 184 -28.84 3.16 1.92
C LEU A 184 -29.25 3.43 3.37
N ILE A 185 -28.28 3.58 4.27
CA ILE A 185 -28.53 3.84 5.69
C ILE A 185 -29.11 5.24 5.89
N GLY A 186 -28.56 6.25 5.20
CA GLY A 186 -29.07 7.62 5.24
C GLY A 186 -30.51 7.72 4.74
N GLY A 187 -30.85 6.97 3.68
CA GLY A 187 -32.23 6.88 3.18
C GLY A 187 -33.18 6.20 4.17
N ALA A 188 -32.77 5.07 4.75
CA ALA A 188 -33.58 4.35 5.75
C ALA A 188 -33.85 5.19 7.00
N LEU A 189 -32.83 5.86 7.53
CA LEU A 189 -32.96 6.79 8.65
C LEU A 189 -33.75 8.05 8.27
N GLY A 190 -33.61 8.52 7.02
CA GLY A 190 -34.41 9.60 6.47
C GLY A 190 -35.90 9.27 6.41
N CYS A 191 -36.27 8.01 6.12
CA CYS A 191 -37.66 7.56 6.22
C CYS A 191 -38.18 7.64 7.65
N VAL A 192 -37.37 7.23 8.65
CA VAL A 192 -37.73 7.35 10.07
C VAL A 192 -37.88 8.82 10.48
N LEU A 193 -37.01 9.70 9.99
CA LEU A 193 -37.11 11.14 10.24
C LEU A 193 -38.35 11.75 9.60
N ALA A 194 -38.70 11.35 8.37
CA ALA A 194 -39.92 11.78 7.72
C ALA A 194 -41.16 11.33 8.51
N SER A 195 -41.16 10.11 9.05
CA SER A 195 -42.21 9.63 9.96
C SER A 195 -42.24 10.42 11.27
N ALA A 196 -41.09 10.70 11.89
CA ALA A 196 -41.02 11.48 13.13
C ALA A 196 -41.51 12.92 12.93
N TRP A 197 -41.19 13.52 11.78
CA TRP A 197 -41.65 14.85 11.40
C TRP A 197 -43.17 14.92 11.21
N TRP A 198 -43.78 13.84 10.70
CA TRP A 198 -45.23 13.70 10.63
C TRP A 198 -45.91 13.76 12.00
N PHE A 199 -45.31 13.18 13.04
CA PHE A 199 -45.85 13.21 14.40
C PHE A 199 -45.56 14.53 15.15
N TYR A 200 -44.39 15.13 14.93
CA TYR A 200 -43.96 16.36 15.59
C TYR A 200 -43.38 17.36 14.57
N PRO A 201 -44.21 18.21 13.95
CA PRO A 201 -43.79 19.18 12.94
C PRO A 201 -43.05 20.39 13.54
N THR A 202 -41.84 20.16 14.06
CA THR A 202 -40.96 21.21 14.61
C THR A 202 -39.88 21.59 13.60
N SER A 203 -39.69 22.89 13.33
CA SER A 203 -38.71 23.40 12.36
C SER A 203 -37.25 23.04 12.68
N TRP A 204 -36.91 22.83 13.95
CA TRP A 204 -35.57 22.40 14.40
C TRP A 204 -35.32 20.89 14.24
N LEU A 205 -36.38 20.08 14.07
CA LEU A 205 -36.27 18.63 13.95
C LEU A 205 -35.49 18.22 12.70
N LEU A 206 -35.65 18.95 11.60
CA LEU A 206 -34.96 18.66 10.34
C LEU A 206 -33.45 18.94 10.41
N PRO A 207 -32.96 20.12 10.87
CA PRO A 207 -31.54 20.35 11.09
C PRO A 207 -30.91 19.39 12.10
N ALA A 208 -31.54 19.22 13.27
CA ALA A 208 -31.00 18.37 14.33
C ALA A 208 -31.04 16.89 13.94
N GLY A 209 -32.14 16.45 13.32
CA GLY A 209 -32.30 15.10 12.79
C GLY A 209 -31.32 14.80 11.68
N GLY A 210 -31.09 15.74 10.75
CA GLY A 210 -30.09 15.59 9.69
C GLY A 210 -28.68 15.41 10.24
N LEU A 211 -28.28 16.21 11.23
CA LEU A 211 -26.99 16.05 11.93
C LEU A 211 -26.88 14.70 12.63
N PHE A 212 -27.93 14.28 13.34
CA PHE A 212 -27.98 13.01 14.05
C PHE A 212 -27.90 11.81 13.10
N ILE A 213 -28.62 11.87 11.99
CA ILE A 213 -28.59 10.84 10.94
C ILE A 213 -27.22 10.79 10.29
N GLY A 214 -26.61 11.93 9.97
CA GLY A 214 -25.26 11.98 9.44
C GLY A 214 -24.24 11.31 10.38
N PHE A 215 -24.32 11.63 11.67
CA PHE A 215 -23.47 11.01 12.69
C PHE A 215 -23.68 9.49 12.79
N ILE A 216 -24.93 9.04 12.87
CA ILE A 216 -25.26 7.60 12.93
C ILE A 216 -24.85 6.89 11.65
N THR A 217 -25.11 7.46 10.49
CA THR A 217 -24.76 6.87 9.18
C THR A 217 -23.25 6.69 9.07
N ASN A 218 -22.47 7.70 9.47
CA ASN A 218 -21.02 7.62 9.49
C ASN A 218 -20.51 6.57 10.49
N TRP A 219 -21.08 6.51 11.70
CA TRP A 219 -20.76 5.46 12.68
C TRP A 219 -21.04 4.07 12.10
N PHE A 220 -22.28 3.82 11.64
CA PHE A 220 -22.64 2.52 11.08
C PHE A 220 -21.77 2.12 9.92
N ALA A 221 -21.45 3.04 9.00
CA ALA A 221 -20.59 2.76 7.86
C ALA A 221 -19.18 2.31 8.27
N ILE A 222 -18.59 2.96 9.28
CA ILE A 222 -17.28 2.57 9.83
C ILE A 222 -17.39 1.23 10.57
N SER A 223 -18.45 1.02 11.38
CA SER A 223 -18.68 -0.24 12.07
C SER A 223 -18.87 -1.41 11.10
N TRP A 224 -19.58 -1.22 9.99
CA TRP A 224 -19.80 -2.26 8.98
C TRP A 224 -18.54 -2.56 8.15
N LEU A 225 -17.68 -1.57 7.95
CA LEU A 225 -16.38 -1.76 7.31
C LEU A 225 -15.45 -2.63 8.16
N PHE A 226 -15.34 -2.36 9.47
CA PHE A 226 -14.34 -2.98 10.34
C PHE A 226 -14.84 -4.16 11.19
N ALA A 227 -16.15 -4.30 11.40
CA ALA A 227 -16.72 -5.35 12.24
C ALA A 227 -17.73 -6.24 11.46
N PRO A 228 -17.70 -7.56 11.66
CA PRO A 228 -16.88 -8.28 12.64
C PRO A 228 -15.50 -8.69 12.10
N LEU A 229 -14.48 -8.53 12.94
CA LEU A 229 -13.07 -8.90 12.72
C LEU A 229 -12.86 -10.42 12.55
N LYS A 230 -13.82 -11.24 13.02
CA LYS A 230 -13.90 -12.68 12.82
C LYS A 230 -15.27 -13.01 12.22
N SER A 231 -15.31 -13.83 11.18
CA SER A 231 -16.57 -14.30 10.55
C SER A 231 -17.51 -14.86 11.62
N ARG A 232 -18.61 -14.17 11.90
CA ARG A 232 -19.67 -14.67 12.79
C ARG A 232 -20.77 -15.20 11.88
N ARG A 233 -21.04 -16.50 11.97
CA ARG A 233 -22.20 -17.11 11.31
C ARG A 233 -23.42 -16.78 12.15
N PHE A 234 -24.35 -15.98 11.60
CA PHE A 234 -25.65 -15.79 12.21
C PHE A 234 -26.68 -16.56 11.37
N LEU A 235 -27.12 -17.70 11.91
CA LEU A 235 -28.11 -18.64 11.40
C LEU A 235 -27.83 -19.24 9.99
N PHE A 236 -27.81 -18.43 8.92
CA PHE A 236 -27.46 -18.83 7.55
C PHE A 236 -26.57 -17.82 6.81
N TRP A 237 -26.34 -16.63 7.37
CA TRP A 237 -25.55 -15.58 6.74
C TRP A 237 -24.20 -15.43 7.45
N SER A 238 -23.12 -15.44 6.66
CA SER A 238 -21.78 -15.11 7.14
C SER A 238 -21.59 -13.60 7.08
N ILE A 239 -21.62 -12.98 8.27
CA ILE A 239 -21.36 -11.54 8.43
C ILE A 239 -19.89 -11.43 8.80
N GLN A 240 -19.11 -10.78 7.93
CA GLN A 240 -17.69 -10.49 8.11
C GLN A 240 -17.44 -9.11 7.52
N GLY A 241 -16.59 -8.31 8.18
CA GLY A 241 -16.21 -7.00 7.68
C GLY A 241 -15.71 -7.10 6.24
N LEU A 242 -16.24 -6.23 5.37
CA LEU A 242 -16.10 -6.33 3.90
C LEU A 242 -14.61 -6.39 3.47
N PHE A 243 -13.76 -5.60 4.15
CA PHE A 243 -12.32 -5.52 3.93
C PHE A 243 -11.56 -6.83 4.17
N LEU A 244 -12.01 -7.66 5.13
CA LEU A 244 -11.35 -8.92 5.49
C LEU A 244 -11.81 -10.10 4.62
N ARG A 245 -12.91 -9.94 3.87
CA ARG A 245 -13.51 -11.01 3.07
C ARG A 245 -12.81 -11.19 1.71
N ARG A 246 -12.06 -10.19 1.24
CA ARG A 246 -11.30 -10.17 -0.03
C ARG A 246 -9.78 -10.12 0.13
N GLN A 247 -9.27 -10.44 1.32
CA GLN A 247 -7.84 -10.63 1.58
C GLN A 247 -7.08 -11.44 0.49
N PRO A 248 -7.64 -12.53 -0.12
CA PRO A 248 -6.95 -13.25 -1.20
C PRO A 248 -6.79 -12.44 -2.51
N GLU A 249 -7.80 -11.67 -2.94
CA GLU A 249 -7.68 -10.83 -4.15
C GLU A 249 -6.70 -9.67 -3.95
N ILE A 250 -6.64 -9.14 -2.73
CA ILE A 250 -5.66 -8.11 -2.37
C ILE A 250 -4.26 -8.73 -2.43
N SER A 251 -4.04 -9.92 -1.86
CA SER A 251 -2.76 -10.63 -1.97
C SER A 251 -2.30 -10.85 -3.42
N ASP A 252 -3.19 -11.15 -4.36
CA ASP A 252 -2.84 -11.31 -5.78
C ASP A 252 -2.41 -10.00 -6.46
N VAL A 253 -3.08 -8.88 -6.14
CA VAL A 253 -2.71 -7.56 -6.67
C VAL A 253 -1.37 -7.10 -6.08
N TRP A 254 -1.14 -7.37 -4.79
CA TRP A 254 0.15 -7.10 -4.15
C TRP A 254 1.27 -7.96 -4.71
N ALA A 255 1.02 -9.24 -5.01
CA ALA A 255 2.00 -10.11 -5.65
C ALA A 255 2.41 -9.61 -7.05
N LYS A 256 1.47 -9.04 -7.81
CA LYS A 256 1.74 -8.44 -9.13
C LYS A 256 2.46 -7.09 -9.11
N LEU A 257 2.42 -6.38 -7.99
CA LEU A 257 3.12 -5.08 -7.82
C LEU A 257 4.55 -5.25 -7.31
N VAL A 258 4.84 -6.39 -6.67
CA VAL A 258 6.15 -6.72 -6.10
C VAL A 258 6.97 -7.64 -7.02
N SER A 259 6.32 -8.37 -7.94
CA SER A 259 6.97 -9.08 -9.06
C SER A 259 7.25 -8.16 -10.24
#